data_AF-A0A7C7WRI1-F1
#
_entry.id   AF-A0A7C7WRI1-F1
#
_cell.length_a   1.000
_cell.length_b   1.000
_cell.length_c   1.000
_cell.angle_alpha   90.00
_cell.angle_beta   90.00
_cell.angle_gamma   90.00
#
_symmetry.space_group_name_H-M   'P 1'
#
loop_
_entity.id
_entity.type
_entity.pdbx_description
1 polymer ?
#
loop_
_entity_poly.entity_id
_entity_poly.type
_entity_poly.pdbx_seq_one_letter_code
_entity_poly.pdbx_strand_id
1 'polypeptide(L)'
;GLVLLYDKLLRRRRDPSVEPARPGPLLALSAIGVLTHPTLDWMNTYGMRWGLPFGDAWTYGDSLFIIDPWIWLALGGSVFLAASRSRASLVAWGLLAGLASIVVMVFPFGLLAKSLWLGALVAIAAVRRKRGPRPFPGRVPSTALALVFLYVLMMVGADLAARSQVRAAAESAGLTLQDVLVAPQPANPFSAEVEVMTETGFVPGAHRWLRSPRVELRPEETVPLLEGPAGVPEAELVRIAARARLELEVARYLVWSRYPYVRIERDGAGWWVRFSDARYDGQPGSGGLSGLRVQVRD
;
A
#
# COMPACT_ATOMS: atom_id res chain seq x y z
N GLY A 1 -7.35 26.82 -3.72
CA GLY A 1 -7.66 28.00 -2.87
C GLY A 1 -6.47 28.47 -2.06
N LEU A 2 -6.00 27.66 -1.11
CA LEU A 2 -4.96 28.04 -0.14
C LEU A 2 -3.66 28.57 -0.76
N VAL A 3 -3.15 27.95 -1.83
CA VAL A 3 -1.92 28.41 -2.51
C VAL A 3 -2.06 29.83 -3.07
N LEU A 4 -3.22 30.17 -3.64
CA LEU A 4 -3.50 31.52 -4.17
C LEU A 4 -3.63 32.55 -3.04
N LEU A 5 -4.27 32.16 -1.92
CA LEU A 5 -4.37 33.01 -0.74
C LEU A 5 -2.99 33.28 -0.13
N TYR A 6 -2.16 32.25 0.01
CA TYR A 6 -0.79 32.39 0.47
C TYR A 6 0.03 33.29 -0.48
N ASP A 7 -0.11 33.12 -1.79
CA ASP A 7 0.57 33.96 -2.77
C ASP A 7 0.20 35.44 -2.62
N LYS A 8 -1.11 35.72 -2.54
CA LYS A 8 -1.66 37.08 -2.43
C LYS A 8 -1.36 37.74 -1.08
N LEU A 9 -1.50 37.02 0.03
CA LEU A 9 -1.46 37.59 1.38
C LEU A 9 -0.06 37.61 1.99
N LEU A 10 0.83 36.71 1.57
CA LEU A 10 2.16 36.56 2.18
C LEU A 10 3.29 36.69 1.17
N ARG A 11 3.31 35.85 0.11
CA ARG A 11 4.46 35.76 -0.80
C ARG A 11 4.70 37.08 -1.55
N ARG A 12 3.67 37.62 -2.20
CA ARG A 12 3.76 38.87 -2.97
C ARG A 12 3.88 40.13 -2.09
N ARG A 13 3.44 40.06 -0.83
CA ARG A 13 3.65 41.15 0.14
C ARG A 13 5.09 41.21 0.63
N ARG A 14 5.74 40.05 0.79
CA ARG A 14 7.16 39.97 1.19
C ARG A 14 8.11 40.29 0.05
N ASP A 15 7.76 39.91 -1.18
CA ASP A 15 8.53 40.18 -2.37
C ASP A 15 7.59 40.50 -3.54
N PRO A 16 7.36 41.80 -3.85
CA PRO A 16 6.49 42.20 -4.95
C PRO A 16 6.99 41.79 -6.34
N SER A 17 8.28 41.45 -6.49
CA SER A 17 8.89 41.10 -7.77
C SER A 17 8.60 39.66 -8.23
N VAL A 18 8.06 38.83 -7.34
CA VAL A 18 7.74 37.43 -7.65
C VAL A 18 6.56 37.33 -8.61
N GLU A 19 6.69 36.43 -9.59
CA GLU A 19 5.59 36.13 -10.51
C GLU A 19 4.38 35.61 -9.72
N PRO A 20 3.17 36.17 -9.96
CA PRO A 20 1.95 35.73 -9.32
C PRO A 20 1.63 34.26 -9.62
N ALA A 21 1.10 33.57 -8.63
CA ALA A 21 0.61 32.21 -8.82
C ALA A 21 -0.55 32.20 -9.85
N ARG A 22 -0.45 31.31 -10.84
CA ARG A 22 -1.44 31.21 -11.92
C ARG A 22 -2.59 30.28 -11.51
N PRO A 23 -3.85 30.74 -11.47
CA PRO A 23 -4.98 29.94 -10.98
C PRO A 23 -5.29 28.73 -11.88
N GLY A 24 -5.24 28.89 -13.21
CA GLY A 24 -5.53 27.83 -14.17
C GLY A 24 -4.64 26.58 -14.00
N PRO A 25 -3.30 26.72 -14.07
CA PRO A 25 -2.39 25.59 -13.84
C PRO A 25 -2.52 24.96 -12.45
N LEU A 26 -2.76 25.76 -11.40
CA LEU A 26 -2.97 25.24 -10.06
C LEU A 26 -4.26 24.40 -9.97
N LEU A 27 -5.33 24.85 -10.61
CA LEU A 27 -6.58 24.09 -10.71
C LEU A 27 -6.36 22.80 -11.49
N ALA A 28 -5.68 22.86 -12.63
CA ALA A 28 -5.36 21.68 -13.43
C ALA A 28 -4.54 20.65 -12.65
N LEU A 29 -3.48 21.07 -11.96
CA LEU A 29 -2.67 20.16 -11.12
C LEU A 29 -3.47 19.58 -9.96
N SER A 30 -4.35 20.38 -9.34
CA SER A 30 -5.23 19.90 -8.27
C SER A 30 -6.23 18.87 -8.81
N ALA A 31 -6.82 19.13 -9.97
CA ALA A 31 -7.74 18.22 -10.65
C ALA A 31 -7.03 16.91 -11.03
N ILE A 32 -5.82 16.99 -11.59
CA ILE A 32 -5.00 15.80 -11.89
C ILE A 32 -4.78 14.98 -10.62
N GLY A 33 -4.36 15.61 -9.51
CA GLY A 33 -4.13 14.89 -8.25
C GLY A 33 -5.39 14.20 -7.72
N VAL A 34 -6.55 14.85 -7.81
CA VAL A 34 -7.83 14.25 -7.39
C VAL A 34 -8.25 13.11 -8.32
N LEU A 35 -8.11 13.30 -9.63
CA LEU A 35 -8.54 12.31 -10.63
C LEU A 35 -7.64 11.08 -10.67
N THR A 36 -6.35 11.22 -10.37
CA THR A 36 -5.43 10.08 -10.33
C THR A 36 -5.48 9.30 -9.02
N HIS A 37 -5.98 9.90 -7.94
CA HIS A 37 -5.99 9.28 -6.62
C HIS A 37 -6.74 7.93 -6.58
N PRO A 38 -7.97 7.80 -7.11
CA PRO A 38 -8.65 6.50 -7.16
C PRO A 38 -7.86 5.43 -7.93
N THR A 39 -7.16 5.82 -9.00
CA THR A 39 -6.30 4.89 -9.75
C THR A 39 -5.12 4.44 -8.89
N LEU A 40 -4.50 5.34 -8.12
CA LEU A 40 -3.42 4.98 -7.21
C LEU A 40 -3.90 4.07 -6.08
N ASP A 41 -5.11 4.27 -5.56
CA ASP A 41 -5.71 3.35 -4.57
C ASP A 41 -6.00 1.98 -5.16
N TRP A 42 -6.50 1.93 -6.40
CA TRP A 42 -6.71 0.68 -7.14
C TRP A 42 -5.41 -0.10 -7.36
N MET A 43 -4.28 0.60 -7.54
CA MET A 43 -2.96 -0.03 -7.67
C MET A 43 -2.43 -0.60 -6.35
N ASN A 44 -2.98 -0.22 -5.21
CA ASN A 44 -2.64 -0.83 -3.92
C ASN A 44 -3.50 -2.08 -3.66
N THR A 45 -3.21 -2.80 -2.57
CA THR A 45 -3.95 -4.02 -2.18
C THR A 45 -5.36 -3.77 -1.63
N TYR A 46 -5.83 -2.51 -1.64
CA TYR A 46 -7.15 -2.10 -1.17
C TYR A 46 -8.25 -2.25 -2.22
N GLY A 47 -7.92 -2.05 -3.50
CA GLY A 47 -8.88 -2.08 -4.61
C GLY A 47 -9.81 -0.87 -4.69
N MET A 48 -10.68 -0.86 -5.70
CA MET A 48 -11.66 0.19 -5.96
C MET A 48 -12.99 -0.39 -6.47
N ARG A 49 -14.09 0.30 -6.19
CA ARG A 49 -15.43 0.02 -6.73
C ARG A 49 -15.83 1.05 -7.78
N TRP A 50 -15.31 0.89 -8.98
CA TRP A 50 -15.53 1.85 -10.08
C TRP A 50 -17.00 1.96 -10.52
N GLY A 51 -17.77 0.89 -10.33
CA GLY A 51 -19.16 0.81 -10.78
C GLY A 51 -20.17 1.59 -9.92
N LEU A 52 -19.77 2.11 -8.75
CA LEU A 52 -20.72 2.75 -7.85
C LEU A 52 -21.36 4.01 -8.49
N PRO A 53 -22.67 4.25 -8.26
CA PRO A 53 -23.61 3.46 -7.45
C PRO A 53 -24.32 2.33 -8.24
N PHE A 54 -23.97 2.10 -9.50
CA PHE A 54 -24.66 1.19 -10.42
C PHE A 54 -24.18 -0.26 -10.34
N GLY A 55 -23.02 -0.49 -9.73
CA GLY A 55 -22.48 -1.80 -9.42
C GLY A 55 -21.55 -1.73 -8.21
N ASP A 56 -21.45 -2.81 -7.46
CA ASP A 56 -20.74 -2.90 -6.19
C ASP A 56 -19.48 -3.79 -6.26
N ALA A 57 -19.16 -4.29 -7.45
CA ALA A 57 -17.99 -5.13 -7.69
C ALA A 57 -16.69 -4.40 -7.33
N TRP A 58 -15.88 -5.06 -6.51
CA TRP A 58 -14.50 -4.66 -6.25
C TRP A 58 -13.61 -5.05 -7.42
N THR A 59 -12.66 -4.17 -7.77
CA THR A 59 -11.56 -4.49 -8.68
C THR A 59 -10.22 -4.15 -8.02
N TYR A 60 -9.18 -4.87 -8.40
CA TYR A 60 -7.86 -4.80 -7.73
C TYR A 60 -6.74 -4.79 -8.76
N GLY A 61 -5.84 -3.81 -8.64
CA GLY A 61 -4.60 -3.73 -9.42
C GLY A 61 -3.41 -4.35 -8.68
N ASP A 62 -3.32 -4.19 -7.36
CA ASP A 62 -2.28 -4.74 -6.46
C ASP A 62 -0.82 -4.56 -6.93
N SER A 63 -0.54 -3.62 -7.82
CA SER A 63 0.78 -3.48 -8.44
C SER A 63 1.79 -2.66 -7.61
N LEU A 64 1.31 -1.82 -6.70
CA LEU A 64 2.12 -0.90 -5.90
C LEU A 64 1.83 -1.01 -4.42
N PHE A 65 2.85 -0.71 -3.61
CA PHE A 65 2.68 -0.53 -2.18
C PHE A 65 2.44 0.97 -1.88
N ILE A 66 1.53 1.26 -0.95
CA ILE A 66 1.08 2.64 -0.67
C ILE A 66 2.21 3.55 -0.16
N ILE A 67 3.20 2.99 0.54
CA ILE A 67 4.38 3.72 1.01
C ILE A 67 5.58 3.32 0.15
N ASP A 68 5.83 4.07 -0.93
CA ASP A 68 6.97 3.83 -1.82
C ASP A 68 8.07 4.91 -1.65
N PRO A 69 9.16 4.60 -0.92
CA PRO A 69 10.25 5.56 -0.68
C PRO A 69 11.00 5.95 -1.96
N TRP A 70 10.97 5.13 -3.00
CA TRP A 70 11.67 5.39 -4.26
C TRP A 70 10.97 6.49 -5.05
N ILE A 71 9.64 6.43 -5.10
CA ILE A 71 8.81 7.51 -5.68
C ILE A 71 9.03 8.81 -4.91
N TRP A 72 9.07 8.75 -3.58
CA TRP A 72 9.27 9.94 -2.73
C TRP A 72 10.65 10.57 -2.94
N LEU A 73 11.72 9.77 -3.02
CA LEU A 73 13.07 10.27 -3.30
C LEU A 73 13.17 10.89 -4.70
N ALA A 74 12.59 10.23 -5.71
CA ALA A 74 12.66 10.70 -7.09
C ALA A 74 11.92 12.03 -7.28
N LEU A 75 10.65 12.10 -6.86
CA LEU A 75 9.83 13.30 -7.02
C LEU A 75 10.21 14.39 -6.03
N GLY A 76 10.31 14.05 -4.73
CA GLY A 76 10.66 15.00 -3.68
C GLY A 76 12.07 15.56 -3.84
N GLY A 77 13.05 14.68 -4.10
CA GLY A 77 14.44 15.08 -4.31
C GLY A 77 14.64 15.96 -5.55
N SER A 78 13.99 15.64 -6.66
CA SER A 78 14.09 16.45 -7.89
C SER A 78 13.45 17.83 -7.72
N VAL A 79 12.28 17.93 -7.07
CA VAL A 79 11.64 19.21 -6.75
C VAL A 79 12.47 20.00 -5.75
N PHE A 80 13.02 19.36 -4.71
CA PHE A 80 13.91 20.00 -3.74
C PHE A 80 15.10 20.67 -4.44
N LEU A 81 15.77 19.94 -5.34
CA LEU A 81 16.93 20.44 -6.08
C LEU A 81 16.58 21.52 -7.12
N ALA A 82 15.38 21.49 -7.70
CA ALA A 82 14.96 22.45 -8.72
C ALA A 82 14.36 23.75 -8.13
N ALA A 83 13.61 23.65 -7.03
CA ALA A 83 12.74 24.74 -6.55
C ALA A 83 13.15 25.35 -5.20
N SER A 84 14.00 24.70 -4.40
CA SER A 84 14.32 25.18 -3.04
C SER A 84 15.42 26.23 -3.07
N ARG A 85 15.12 27.47 -2.68
CA ARG A 85 16.04 28.62 -2.79
C ARG A 85 16.24 29.38 -1.48
N SER A 86 15.21 29.44 -0.64
CA SER A 86 15.23 30.19 0.62
C SER A 86 15.60 29.30 1.81
N ARG A 87 16.16 29.89 2.88
CA ARG A 87 16.39 29.19 4.14
C ARG A 87 15.12 28.53 4.67
N ALA A 88 13.99 29.23 4.60
CA ALA A 88 12.68 28.69 4.98
C ALA A 88 12.31 27.43 4.16
N SER A 89 12.54 27.44 2.84
CA SER A 89 12.30 26.24 2.02
C SER A 89 13.22 25.09 2.40
N LEU A 90 14.50 25.35 2.72
CA LEU A 90 15.43 24.31 3.15
C LEU A 90 15.01 23.69 4.49
N VAL A 91 14.55 24.50 5.44
CA VAL A 91 14.02 24.01 6.72
C VAL A 91 12.75 23.19 6.50
N ALA A 92 11.80 23.67 5.69
CA ALA A 92 10.58 22.93 5.39
C ALA A 92 10.86 21.57 4.73
N TRP A 93 11.80 21.52 3.78
CA TRP A 93 12.22 20.26 3.17
C TRP A 93 12.99 19.36 4.14
N GLY A 94 13.81 19.93 5.02
CA GLY A 94 14.48 19.17 6.08
C GLY A 94 13.50 18.51 7.04
N LEU A 95 12.45 19.24 7.45
CA LEU A 95 11.36 18.70 8.28
C LEU A 95 10.58 17.62 7.55
N LEU A 96 10.21 17.86 6.28
CA LEU A 96 9.51 16.86 5.46
C LEU A 96 10.34 15.58 5.28
N ALA A 97 11.63 15.72 4.98
CA ALA A 97 12.55 14.59 4.87
C ALA A 97 12.73 13.86 6.22
N GLY A 98 12.75 14.59 7.34
CA GLY A 98 12.76 14.01 8.68
C GLY A 98 11.51 13.19 8.98
N LEU A 99 10.32 13.74 8.72
CA LEU A 99 9.04 13.05 8.91
C LEU A 99 8.92 11.81 8.00
N ALA A 100 9.28 11.94 6.72
CA ALA A 100 9.33 10.81 5.80
C ALA A 100 10.34 9.74 6.26
N SER A 101 11.48 10.15 6.82
CA SER A 101 12.46 9.23 7.40
C SER A 101 11.92 8.50 8.62
N ILE A 102 11.12 9.14 9.48
CA ILE A 102 10.46 8.46 10.59
C ILE A 102 9.57 7.33 10.06
N VAL A 103 8.74 7.61 9.04
CA VAL A 103 7.91 6.57 8.39
C VAL A 103 8.80 5.43 7.89
N VAL A 104 9.86 5.73 7.14
CA VAL A 104 10.77 4.71 6.59
C VAL A 104 11.50 3.91 7.68
N MET A 105 11.85 4.53 8.81
CA MET A 105 12.59 3.84 9.87
C MET A 105 11.69 2.98 10.75
N VAL A 106 10.46 3.42 10.99
CA VAL A 106 9.47 2.72 11.82
C VAL A 106 8.80 1.58 11.06
N PHE A 107 8.51 1.77 9.77
CA PHE A 107 7.89 0.72 8.96
C PHE A 107 8.83 -0.50 8.83
N PRO A 108 8.30 -1.74 8.73
CA PRO A 108 9.09 -2.96 8.61
C PRO A 108 9.79 -3.14 7.25
N PHE A 109 10.40 -2.08 6.72
CA PHE A 109 11.28 -2.16 5.55
C PHE A 109 12.58 -2.90 5.88
N GLY A 110 13.14 -3.60 4.89
CA GLY A 110 14.44 -4.25 5.02
C GLY A 110 15.60 -3.27 5.25
N LEU A 111 16.68 -3.75 5.87
CA LEU A 111 17.86 -2.93 6.19
C LEU A 111 18.46 -2.25 4.96
N LEU A 112 18.51 -2.95 3.82
CA LEU A 112 19.01 -2.40 2.56
C LEU A 112 18.18 -1.18 2.12
N ALA A 113 16.84 -1.27 2.18
CA ALA A 113 15.97 -0.16 1.80
C ALA A 113 16.17 1.07 2.71
N LYS A 114 16.27 0.84 4.03
CA LYS A 114 16.57 1.91 5.01
C LYS A 114 17.93 2.56 4.75
N SER A 115 18.93 1.76 4.41
CA SER A 115 20.29 2.23 4.11
C SER A 115 20.35 3.03 2.82
N LEU A 116 19.68 2.57 1.76
CA LEU A 116 19.56 3.27 0.48
C LEU A 116 18.80 4.59 0.64
N TRP A 117 17.74 4.62 1.46
CA TRP A 117 17.00 5.85 1.77
C TRP A 117 17.91 6.91 2.41
N LEU A 118 18.64 6.55 3.48
CA LEU A 118 19.55 7.48 4.15
C LEU A 118 20.70 7.91 3.23
N GLY A 119 21.28 6.98 2.49
CA GLY A 119 22.33 7.26 1.51
C GLY A 119 21.87 8.23 0.43
N ALA A 120 20.65 8.06 -0.09
CA ALA A 120 20.06 8.95 -1.08
C ALA A 120 19.82 10.36 -0.52
N LEU A 121 19.31 10.49 0.71
CA LEU A 121 19.14 11.79 1.36
C LEU A 121 20.49 12.51 1.55
N VAL A 122 21.52 11.78 1.99
CA VAL A 122 22.89 12.33 2.12
C VAL A 122 23.43 12.76 0.75
N ALA A 123 23.24 11.95 -0.30
CA ALA A 123 23.66 12.29 -1.65
C ALA A 123 22.95 13.56 -2.17
N ILE A 124 21.63 13.67 -1.99
CA ILE A 124 20.83 14.85 -2.36
C ILE A 124 21.34 16.10 -1.61
N ALA A 125 21.59 15.98 -0.30
CA ALA A 125 22.12 17.08 0.51
C ALA A 125 23.54 17.49 0.06
N ALA A 126 24.41 16.53 -0.24
CA ALA A 126 25.77 16.78 -0.73
C ALA A 126 25.76 17.47 -2.10
N VAL A 127 24.91 17.00 -3.02
CA VAL A 127 24.70 17.62 -4.33
C VAL A 127 24.22 19.07 -4.16
N ARG A 128 23.25 19.31 -3.28
CA ARG A 128 22.77 20.66 -2.97
C ARG A 128 23.87 21.54 -2.39
N ARG A 129 24.65 21.03 -1.45
CA ARG A 129 25.77 21.76 -0.83
C ARG A 129 26.83 22.15 -1.86
N LYS A 130 27.26 21.21 -2.72
CA LYS A 130 28.28 21.45 -3.75
C LYS A 130 27.82 22.47 -4.80
N ARG A 131 26.54 22.44 -5.17
CA ARG A 131 26.00 23.34 -6.21
C ARG A 131 25.61 24.72 -5.67
N GLY A 132 25.41 24.85 -4.36
CA GLY A 132 24.92 26.07 -3.73
C GLY A 132 23.48 26.41 -4.15
N PRO A 133 23.09 27.70 -4.15
CA PRO A 133 21.70 28.12 -4.41
C PRO A 133 21.23 27.95 -5.86
N ARG A 134 22.13 27.58 -6.79
CA ARG A 134 21.84 27.46 -8.23
C ARG A 134 20.78 26.36 -8.47
N PRO A 135 19.65 26.65 -9.13
CA PRO A 135 18.59 25.68 -9.34
C PRO A 135 19.00 24.62 -10.37
N PHE A 136 18.48 23.41 -10.19
CA PHE A 136 18.53 22.41 -11.24
C PHE A 136 17.65 22.84 -12.44
N PRO A 137 18.03 22.49 -13.68
CA PRO A 137 17.22 22.81 -14.84
C PRO A 137 15.84 22.15 -14.74
N GLY A 138 14.81 22.81 -15.30
CA GLY A 138 13.41 22.34 -15.23
C GLY A 138 13.18 20.93 -15.79
N ARG A 139 14.07 20.44 -16.67
CA ARG A 139 14.05 19.04 -17.15
C ARG A 139 14.22 18.01 -16.04
N VAL A 140 14.81 18.35 -14.90
CA VAL A 140 15.14 17.38 -13.84
C VAL A 140 13.89 16.82 -13.16
N PRO A 141 12.94 17.65 -12.67
CA PRO A 141 11.64 17.16 -12.24
C PRO A 141 10.86 16.41 -13.33
N SER A 142 10.92 16.86 -14.60
CA SER A 142 10.25 16.18 -15.71
C SER A 142 10.83 14.79 -15.98
N THR A 143 12.16 14.64 -15.94
CA THR A 143 12.84 13.34 -16.05
C THR A 143 12.50 12.45 -14.86
N ALA A 144 12.48 12.98 -13.64
CA ALA A 144 12.08 12.21 -12.46
C ALA A 144 10.64 11.70 -12.56
N LEU A 145 9.72 12.55 -13.04
CA LEU A 145 8.33 12.14 -13.29
C LEU A 145 8.24 11.04 -14.35
N ALA A 146 8.98 11.16 -15.45
CA ALA A 146 9.02 10.14 -16.50
C ALA A 146 9.60 8.81 -16.00
N LEU A 147 10.64 8.85 -15.17
CA LEU A 147 11.23 7.66 -14.56
C LEU A 147 10.29 7.00 -13.56
N VAL A 148 9.55 7.78 -12.76
CA VAL A 148 8.52 7.25 -11.87
C VAL A 148 7.38 6.62 -12.66
N PHE A 149 6.94 7.25 -13.75
CA PHE A 149 5.92 6.66 -14.62
C PHE A 149 6.39 5.33 -15.22
N LEU A 150 7.63 5.27 -15.71
CA LEU A 150 8.23 4.03 -16.20
C LEU A 150 8.34 2.97 -15.10
N TYR A 151 8.75 3.36 -13.89
CA TYR A 151 8.78 2.47 -12.72
C TYR A 151 7.40 1.88 -12.43
N VAL A 152 6.36 2.70 -12.42
CA VAL A 152 4.98 2.25 -12.21
C VAL A 152 4.54 1.25 -13.28
N LEU A 153 4.84 1.51 -14.57
CA LEU A 153 4.55 0.56 -15.64
C LEU A 153 5.30 -0.76 -15.49
N MET A 154 6.57 -0.72 -15.07
CA MET A 154 7.35 -1.93 -14.79
C MET A 154 6.74 -2.73 -13.63
N MET A 155 6.27 -2.06 -12.58
CA MET A 155 5.62 -2.71 -11.44
C MET A 155 4.31 -3.40 -11.86
N VAL A 156 3.48 -2.76 -12.69
CA VAL A 156 2.28 -3.37 -13.27
C VAL A 156 2.64 -4.60 -14.11
N GLY A 157 3.65 -4.50 -14.99
CA GLY A 157 4.11 -5.63 -15.79
C GLY A 157 4.65 -6.78 -14.94
N ALA A 158 5.38 -6.46 -13.87
CA ALA A 158 5.91 -7.43 -12.93
C ALA A 158 4.79 -8.15 -12.16
N ASP A 159 3.76 -7.45 -11.72
CA ASP A 159 2.59 -8.04 -11.07
C ASP A 159 1.86 -9.03 -12.01
N LEU A 160 1.56 -8.61 -13.24
CA LEU A 160 0.91 -9.48 -14.23
C LEU A 160 1.70 -10.77 -14.49
N ALA A 161 3.04 -10.66 -14.60
CA ALA A 161 3.93 -11.80 -14.78
C ALA A 161 4.09 -12.66 -13.52
N ALA A 162 4.05 -12.06 -12.33
CA ALA A 162 4.11 -12.78 -11.06
C ALA A 162 2.82 -13.58 -10.83
N ARG A 163 1.64 -13.00 -11.09
CA ARG A 163 0.34 -13.69 -11.00
C ARG A 163 0.29 -14.91 -11.90
N SER A 164 0.81 -14.83 -13.13
CA SER A 164 0.83 -16.00 -14.02
C SER A 164 1.76 -17.10 -13.52
N GLN A 165 2.94 -16.75 -13.00
CA GLN A 165 3.88 -17.70 -12.39
C GLN A 165 3.30 -18.37 -11.14
N VAL A 166 2.61 -17.60 -10.29
CA VAL A 166 1.98 -18.11 -9.07
C VAL A 166 0.83 -19.07 -9.39
N ARG A 167 -0.02 -18.74 -10.37
CA ARG A 167 -1.09 -19.66 -10.81
C ARG A 167 -0.51 -20.98 -11.30
N ALA A 168 0.50 -20.94 -12.17
CA ALA A 168 1.16 -22.15 -12.65
C ALA A 168 1.79 -22.97 -11.52
N ALA A 169 2.41 -22.31 -10.54
CA ALA A 169 2.96 -22.98 -9.36
C ALA A 169 1.88 -23.64 -8.51
N ALA A 170 0.75 -22.96 -8.28
CA ALA A 170 -0.38 -23.48 -7.52
C ALA A 170 -1.04 -24.69 -8.21
N GLU A 171 -1.23 -24.62 -9.53
CA GLU A 171 -1.72 -25.74 -10.34
C GLU A 171 -0.75 -26.93 -10.27
N SER A 172 0.56 -26.70 -10.36
CA SER A 172 1.57 -27.76 -10.24
C SER A 172 1.62 -28.41 -8.85
N ALA A 173 1.23 -27.66 -7.81
CA ALA A 173 1.08 -28.14 -6.44
C ALA A 173 -0.27 -28.86 -6.20
N GLY A 174 -1.13 -28.96 -7.22
CA GLY A 174 -2.44 -29.61 -7.12
C GLY A 174 -3.49 -28.81 -6.37
N LEU A 175 -3.32 -27.48 -6.25
CA LEU A 175 -4.28 -26.60 -5.57
C LEU A 175 -5.43 -26.24 -6.52
N THR A 176 -6.67 -26.39 -6.06
CA THR A 176 -7.85 -25.88 -6.76
C THR A 176 -8.00 -24.39 -6.52
N LEU A 177 -7.63 -23.59 -7.52
CA LEU A 177 -7.52 -22.14 -7.44
C LEU A 177 -8.87 -21.44 -7.57
N GLN A 178 -9.20 -20.51 -6.65
CA GLN A 178 -10.31 -19.57 -6.80
C GLN A 178 -9.83 -18.16 -7.13
N ASP A 179 -8.81 -17.68 -6.40
CA ASP A 179 -8.17 -16.39 -6.65
C ASP A 179 -6.70 -16.43 -6.21
N VAL A 180 -5.91 -15.45 -6.68
CA VAL A 180 -4.53 -15.25 -6.28
C VAL A 180 -4.28 -13.77 -6.02
N LEU A 181 -3.73 -13.49 -4.84
CA LEU A 181 -3.12 -12.23 -4.51
C LEU A 181 -1.61 -12.33 -4.71
N VAL A 182 -1.04 -11.33 -5.38
CA VAL A 182 0.38 -11.04 -5.37
C VAL A 182 0.54 -9.63 -4.78
N ALA A 183 0.81 -9.56 -3.48
CA ALA A 183 0.90 -8.32 -2.74
C ALA A 183 2.33 -7.75 -2.81
N PRO A 184 2.54 -6.53 -3.32
CA PRO A 184 3.86 -5.96 -3.50
C PRO A 184 4.50 -5.70 -2.14
N GLN A 185 5.79 -6.06 -2.01
CA GLN A 185 6.47 -5.84 -0.74
C GLN A 185 6.81 -4.36 -0.53
N PRO A 186 6.72 -3.89 0.74
CA PRO A 186 7.13 -2.55 1.12
C PRO A 186 8.58 -2.24 0.69
N ALA A 187 8.77 -1.22 -0.15
CA ALA A 187 10.06 -0.74 -0.67
C ALA A 187 10.93 -1.79 -1.40
N ASN A 188 10.39 -2.96 -1.78
CA ASN A 188 11.14 -4.01 -2.45
C ASN A 188 10.45 -4.43 -3.76
N PRO A 189 10.87 -3.89 -4.92
CA PRO A 189 10.21 -4.18 -6.21
C PRO A 189 10.50 -5.59 -6.73
N PHE A 190 11.38 -6.35 -6.08
CA PHE A 190 11.80 -7.68 -6.51
C PHE A 190 11.11 -8.81 -5.74
N SER A 191 10.14 -8.48 -4.89
CA SER A 191 9.48 -9.45 -4.02
C SER A 191 8.02 -9.09 -3.79
N ALA A 192 7.19 -10.12 -3.70
CA ALA A 192 5.79 -9.99 -3.34
C ALA A 192 5.39 -11.11 -2.38
N GLU A 193 4.49 -10.82 -1.44
CA GLU A 193 3.80 -11.85 -0.68
C GLU A 193 2.66 -12.42 -1.52
N VAL A 194 2.38 -13.71 -1.35
CA VAL A 194 1.40 -14.41 -2.16
C VAL A 194 0.37 -15.03 -1.22
N GLU A 195 -0.91 -14.87 -1.58
CA GLU A 195 -2.00 -15.63 -0.99
C GLU A 195 -2.76 -16.32 -2.10
N VAL A 196 -2.82 -17.65 -2.06
CA VAL A 196 -3.61 -18.46 -2.98
C VAL A 196 -4.91 -18.85 -2.29
N MET A 197 -6.04 -18.37 -2.80
CA MET A 197 -7.36 -18.75 -2.30
C MET A 197 -7.81 -20.06 -2.93
N THR A 198 -8.17 -21.01 -2.07
CA THR A 198 -8.73 -22.31 -2.44
C THR A 198 -10.13 -22.46 -1.85
N GLU A 199 -10.79 -23.59 -2.10
CA GLU A 199 -12.09 -23.90 -1.49
C GLU A 199 -12.03 -24.06 0.03
N THR A 200 -10.87 -24.41 0.58
CA THR A 200 -10.71 -24.76 2.00
C THR A 200 -9.98 -23.69 2.81
N GLY A 201 -9.27 -22.77 2.17
CA GLY A 201 -8.49 -21.74 2.87
C GLY A 201 -7.60 -20.89 1.98
N PHE A 202 -6.63 -20.26 2.63
CA PHE A 202 -5.63 -19.41 2.01
C PHE A 202 -4.26 -20.06 2.19
N VAL A 203 -3.59 -20.37 1.08
CA VAL A 203 -2.24 -20.91 1.08
C VAL A 203 -1.25 -19.74 0.94
N PRO A 204 -0.47 -19.44 1.99
CA PRO A 204 0.49 -18.35 1.93
C PRO A 204 1.70 -18.74 1.09
N GLY A 205 2.43 -17.74 0.63
CA GLY A 205 3.60 -17.94 -0.21
C GLY A 205 4.37 -16.66 -0.47
N ALA A 206 5.36 -16.78 -1.35
CA ALA A 206 6.21 -15.68 -1.74
C ALA A 206 6.56 -15.77 -3.23
N HIS A 207 6.59 -14.62 -3.89
CA HIS A 207 7.23 -14.44 -5.18
C HIS A 207 8.52 -13.63 -5.01
N ARG A 208 9.63 -14.12 -5.58
CA ARG A 208 10.97 -13.55 -5.47
C ARG A 208 11.65 -13.60 -6.84
N TRP A 209 11.75 -12.46 -7.53
CA TRP A 209 12.31 -12.37 -8.88
C TRP A 209 13.76 -12.86 -9.00
N LEU A 210 14.55 -12.67 -7.94
CA LEU A 210 15.98 -12.95 -7.90
C LEU A 210 16.33 -14.31 -7.25
N ARG A 211 15.34 -15.18 -7.02
CA ARG A 211 15.56 -16.52 -6.46
C ARG A 211 15.13 -17.63 -7.43
N SER A 212 15.60 -18.84 -7.15
CA SER A 212 15.15 -20.07 -7.81
C SER A 212 14.83 -21.10 -6.72
N PRO A 213 13.57 -21.61 -6.63
CA PRO A 213 12.42 -21.22 -7.45
C PRO A 213 12.00 -19.75 -7.21
N ARG A 214 11.30 -19.16 -8.19
CA ARG A 214 10.76 -17.79 -8.08
C ARG A 214 9.49 -17.73 -7.24
N VAL A 215 8.74 -18.82 -7.19
CA VAL A 215 7.51 -18.96 -6.41
C VAL A 215 7.73 -20.04 -5.38
N GLU A 216 7.39 -19.72 -4.14
CA GLU A 216 7.44 -20.63 -3.00
C GLU A 216 6.07 -20.56 -2.32
N LEU A 217 5.28 -21.63 -2.45
CA LEU A 217 4.00 -21.79 -1.77
C LEU A 217 4.21 -22.66 -0.53
N ARG A 218 3.46 -22.38 0.54
CA ARG A 218 3.55 -23.08 1.83
C ARG A 218 2.20 -23.71 2.21
N PRO A 219 1.75 -24.79 1.53
CA PRO A 219 0.48 -25.45 1.85
C PRO A 219 0.36 -25.93 3.30
N GLU A 220 1.49 -26.23 3.95
CA GLU A 220 1.57 -26.59 5.36
C GLU A 220 1.18 -25.44 6.31
N GLU A 221 1.23 -24.19 5.84
CA GLU A 221 0.84 -22.98 6.58
C GLU A 221 -0.57 -22.50 6.18
N THR A 222 -1.40 -23.35 5.56
CA THR A 222 -2.75 -22.97 5.10
C THR A 222 -3.60 -22.42 6.24
N VAL A 223 -4.18 -21.24 6.01
CA VAL A 223 -5.17 -20.62 6.90
C VAL A 223 -6.56 -21.08 6.47
N PRO A 224 -7.27 -21.92 7.26
CA PRO A 224 -8.60 -22.40 6.88
C PRO A 224 -9.62 -21.26 6.89
N LEU A 225 -10.65 -21.35 6.04
CA LEU A 225 -11.74 -20.35 5.99
C LEU A 225 -12.49 -20.25 7.34
N LEU A 226 -12.57 -21.36 8.06
CA LEU A 226 -13.22 -21.49 9.36
C LEU A 226 -12.37 -22.38 10.26
N GLU A 227 -11.92 -21.83 11.38
CA GLU A 227 -11.18 -22.51 12.43
C GLU A 227 -12.00 -22.49 13.72
N GLY A 228 -12.03 -23.60 14.46
CA GLY A 228 -12.75 -23.70 15.72
C GLY A 228 -12.16 -24.76 16.66
N PRO A 229 -12.63 -24.82 17.91
CA PRO A 229 -12.10 -25.74 18.90
C PRO A 229 -12.42 -27.19 18.55
N ALA A 230 -11.49 -28.08 18.89
CA ALA A 230 -11.64 -29.52 18.69
C ALA A 230 -12.92 -30.07 19.36
N GLY A 231 -13.61 -30.97 18.66
CA GLY A 231 -14.83 -31.63 19.15
C GLY A 231 -16.13 -30.86 18.91
N VAL A 232 -16.07 -29.65 18.35
CA VAL A 232 -17.26 -28.93 17.89
C VAL A 232 -17.53 -29.28 16.44
N PRO A 233 -18.74 -29.75 16.07
CA PRO A 233 -19.07 -30.03 14.68
C PRO A 233 -18.96 -28.78 13.80
N GLU A 234 -18.46 -28.93 12.56
CA GLU A 234 -18.33 -27.83 11.62
C GLU A 234 -19.66 -27.09 11.37
N ALA A 235 -20.77 -27.83 11.32
CA ALA A 235 -22.11 -27.24 11.19
C ALA A 235 -22.45 -26.28 12.34
N GLU A 236 -21.95 -26.52 13.55
CA GLU A 236 -22.14 -25.61 14.68
C GLU A 236 -21.25 -24.37 14.56
N LEU A 237 -19.99 -24.54 14.15
CA LEU A 237 -19.08 -23.43 13.88
C LEU A 237 -19.65 -22.49 12.81
N VAL A 238 -20.23 -23.05 11.74
CA VAL A 238 -20.90 -22.29 10.68
C VAL A 238 -22.09 -21.49 11.23
N ARG A 239 -22.91 -22.09 12.12
CA ARG A 239 -24.03 -21.38 12.77
C ARG A 239 -23.55 -20.21 13.63
N ILE A 240 -22.52 -20.43 14.45
CA ILE A 240 -21.94 -19.40 15.31
C ILE A 240 -21.36 -18.26 14.47
N ALA A 241 -20.59 -18.57 13.43
CA ALA A 241 -20.05 -17.57 12.50
C ALA A 241 -21.15 -16.78 11.79
N ALA A 242 -22.23 -17.44 11.35
CA ALA A 242 -23.37 -16.79 10.72
C ALA A 242 -24.08 -15.82 11.68
N ARG A 243 -24.22 -16.19 12.97
CA ARG A 243 -24.77 -15.30 13.99
C ARG A 243 -23.88 -14.07 14.21
N ALA A 244 -22.57 -14.27 14.31
CA ALA A 244 -21.61 -13.18 14.49
C ALA A 244 -21.60 -12.19 13.31
N ARG A 245 -21.85 -12.66 12.07
CA ARG A 245 -21.93 -11.81 10.87
C ARG A 245 -23.08 -10.78 10.90
N LEU A 246 -24.07 -10.97 11.76
CA LEU A 246 -25.18 -10.02 11.92
C LEU A 246 -24.78 -8.76 12.69
N GLU A 247 -23.66 -8.79 13.42
CA GLU A 247 -23.13 -7.62 14.09
C GLU A 247 -22.71 -6.55 13.06
N LEU A 248 -23.16 -5.31 13.26
CA LEU A 248 -22.98 -4.23 12.28
C LEU A 248 -21.50 -3.96 11.95
N GLU A 249 -20.65 -4.00 12.97
CA GLU A 249 -19.20 -3.78 12.80
C GLU A 249 -18.55 -4.93 12.02
N VAL A 250 -19.01 -6.17 12.22
CA VAL A 250 -18.55 -7.34 11.42
C VAL A 250 -18.98 -7.17 9.98
N ALA A 251 -20.25 -6.82 9.73
CA ALA A 251 -20.76 -6.62 8.38
C ALA A 251 -19.97 -5.52 7.64
N ARG A 252 -19.66 -4.40 8.30
CA ARG A 252 -18.84 -3.32 7.75
C ARG A 252 -17.41 -3.75 7.45
N TYR A 253 -16.79 -4.50 8.35
CA TYR A 253 -15.46 -5.05 8.14
C TYR A 253 -15.41 -5.97 6.91
N LEU A 254 -16.40 -6.87 6.78
CA LEU A 254 -16.49 -7.82 5.68
C LEU A 254 -16.78 -7.18 4.31
N VAL A 255 -17.30 -5.94 4.26
CA VAL A 255 -17.42 -5.17 3.01
C VAL A 255 -16.04 -4.81 2.44
N TRP A 256 -15.07 -4.54 3.32
CA TRP A 256 -13.70 -4.18 2.97
C TRP A 256 -12.75 -5.38 2.89
N SER A 257 -13.01 -6.43 3.67
CA SER A 257 -12.17 -7.63 3.69
C SER A 257 -12.24 -8.38 2.36
N ARG A 258 -11.08 -8.69 1.77
CA ARG A 258 -10.95 -9.39 0.48
C ARG A 258 -10.73 -10.88 0.68
N TYR A 259 -9.92 -11.27 1.67
CA TYR A 259 -9.61 -12.67 2.00
C TYR A 259 -10.03 -12.98 3.45
N PRO A 260 -11.33 -12.90 3.78
CA PRO A 260 -11.80 -13.10 5.14
C PRO A 260 -11.73 -14.56 5.58
N TYR A 261 -11.28 -14.81 6.81
CA TYR A 261 -11.46 -16.08 7.50
C TYR A 261 -11.97 -15.86 8.93
N VAL A 262 -12.44 -16.94 9.55
CA VAL A 262 -13.06 -16.89 10.87
C VAL A 262 -12.35 -17.85 11.82
N ARG A 263 -11.96 -17.36 13.00
CA ARG A 263 -11.51 -18.18 14.12
C ARG A 263 -12.50 -18.08 15.27
N ILE A 264 -12.97 -19.23 15.74
CA ILE A 264 -13.90 -19.36 16.84
C ILE A 264 -13.16 -19.96 18.04
N GLU A 265 -13.35 -19.36 19.20
CA GLU A 265 -12.80 -19.83 20.47
C GLU A 265 -13.94 -19.95 21.48
N ARG A 266 -13.87 -20.95 22.35
CA ARG A 266 -14.88 -21.16 23.39
C ARG A 266 -14.64 -20.21 24.57
N ASP A 267 -15.71 -19.61 25.07
CA ASP A 267 -15.67 -18.67 26.20
C ASP A 267 -16.77 -18.99 27.22
N GLY A 268 -16.49 -19.92 28.14
CA GLY A 268 -17.47 -20.42 29.08
C GLY A 268 -18.69 -21.03 28.38
N ALA A 269 -19.86 -20.38 28.54
CA ALA A 269 -21.12 -20.75 27.90
C ALA A 269 -21.38 -20.04 26.56
N GLY A 270 -20.40 -19.28 26.05
CA GLY A 270 -20.50 -18.61 24.75
C GLY A 270 -19.25 -18.79 23.92
N TRP A 271 -19.11 -17.92 22.92
CA TRP A 271 -18.10 -18.01 21.88
C TRP A 271 -17.46 -16.65 21.60
N TRP A 272 -16.14 -16.62 21.47
CA TRP A 272 -15.45 -15.52 20.84
C TRP A 272 -15.27 -15.83 19.35
N VAL A 273 -15.77 -14.95 18.50
CA VAL A 273 -15.63 -15.07 17.04
C VAL A 273 -14.73 -13.94 16.55
N ARG A 274 -13.61 -14.30 15.95
CA ARG A 274 -12.69 -13.36 15.31
C ARG A 274 -12.80 -13.49 13.80
N PHE A 275 -13.09 -12.38 13.13
CA PHE A 275 -12.97 -12.24 11.69
C PHE A 275 -11.64 -11.57 11.38
N SER A 276 -10.83 -12.20 10.55
CA SER A 276 -9.51 -11.71 10.13
C SER A 276 -9.43 -11.67 8.60
N ASP A 277 -8.43 -10.99 8.05
CA ASP A 277 -8.14 -10.97 6.61
C ASP A 277 -6.72 -11.52 6.38
N ALA A 278 -6.59 -12.54 5.53
CA ALA A 278 -5.32 -13.22 5.28
C ALA A 278 -4.20 -12.26 4.81
N ARG A 279 -4.55 -11.11 4.22
CA ARG A 279 -3.59 -10.08 3.81
C ARG A 279 -2.82 -9.46 4.98
N TYR A 280 -3.43 -9.38 6.16
CA TYR A 280 -2.95 -8.53 7.25
C TYR A 280 -2.84 -9.25 8.60
N ASP A 281 -3.43 -10.44 8.74
CA ASP A 281 -3.37 -11.13 10.01
C ASP A 281 -1.94 -11.61 10.32
N GLY A 282 -1.54 -11.50 11.58
CA GLY A 282 -0.17 -11.76 12.02
C GLY A 282 0.88 -10.72 11.61
N GLN A 283 0.56 -9.73 10.77
CA GLN A 283 1.49 -8.67 10.37
C GLN A 283 1.67 -7.63 11.49
N PRO A 284 2.91 -7.32 11.92
CA PRO A 284 3.15 -6.27 12.91
C PRO A 284 2.61 -4.91 12.45
N GLY A 285 1.81 -4.26 13.29
CA GLY A 285 1.28 -2.92 13.01
C GLY A 285 0.03 -2.87 12.13
N SER A 286 -0.60 -4.01 11.83
CA SER A 286 -1.88 -4.06 11.10
C SER A 286 -3.06 -3.48 11.89
N GLY A 287 -2.98 -3.42 13.22
CA GLY A 287 -4.00 -2.78 14.06
C GLY A 287 -5.40 -3.33 13.79
N GLY A 288 -6.39 -2.45 13.56
CA GLY A 288 -7.75 -2.84 13.20
C GLY A 288 -7.90 -3.52 11.83
N LEU A 289 -6.89 -3.46 10.97
CA LEU A 289 -6.87 -4.19 9.69
C LEU A 289 -6.66 -5.70 9.89
N SER A 290 -6.14 -6.12 11.06
CA SER A 290 -5.93 -7.53 11.39
C SER A 290 -7.22 -8.29 11.62
N GLY A 291 -8.31 -7.59 11.94
CA GLY A 291 -9.60 -8.21 12.20
C GLY A 291 -10.43 -7.55 13.28
N LEU A 292 -11.62 -8.10 13.46
CA LEU A 292 -12.59 -7.74 14.49
C LEU A 292 -12.92 -8.97 15.33
N ARG A 293 -13.11 -8.79 16.64
CA ARG A 293 -13.50 -9.86 17.56
C ARG A 293 -14.82 -9.50 18.25
N VAL A 294 -15.79 -10.40 18.20
CA VAL A 294 -17.12 -10.23 18.81
C VAL A 294 -17.48 -11.44 19.68
N GLN A 295 -18.24 -11.20 20.74
CA GLN A 295 -18.74 -12.25 21.61
C GLN A 295 -20.14 -12.67 21.12
N VAL A 296 -20.33 -13.96 20.91
CA VAL A 296 -21.65 -14.55 20.63
C VAL A 296 -22.02 -15.39 21.84
N ARG A 297 -23.21 -15.14 22.39
CA ARG A 297 -23.80 -16.00 23.43
C ARG A 297 -24.84 -16.90 22.77
N ASP A 298 -24.95 -18.13 23.27
CA ASP A 298 -26.01 -19.06 22.88
C ASP A 298 -27.41 -18.45 23.10
#